data_AF-A0ABD5W1H3-F1
#
_entry.id   AF-A0ABD5W1H3-F1
#
_cell.length_a   1.000
_cell.length_b   1.000
_cell.length_c   1.000
_cell.angle_alpha   90.00
_cell.angle_beta   90.00
_cell.angle_gamma   90.00
#
_symmetry.space_group_name_H-M   'P 1'
#
loop_
_entity.id
_entity.type
_entity.pdbx_description
1 polymer ?
#
loop_
_entity_poly.entity_id
_entity_poly.type
_entity_poly.pdbx_seq_one_letter_code
_entity_poly.pdbx_strand_id
1 'polypeptide(L)' 'MKPHAIRRGSITHFLSQDVPVEIVGDRMNVSRDVLDKHYDKRSEEVKLEQRRGYLDNV' A
#
# COMPACT_ATOMS: atom_id res chain seq x y z
N MET A 1 4.74 12.96 -18.09
CA MET A 1 4.30 11.92 -17.13
C MET A 1 2.86 12.26 -16.71
N LYS A 2 1.87 11.36 -16.89
CA LYS A 2 0.49 11.69 -16.49
C LYS A 2 0.38 11.70 -14.95
N PRO A 3 -0.40 12.60 -14.34
CA PRO A 3 -0.57 12.67 -12.88
C PRO A 3 -0.86 11.32 -12.22
N HIS A 4 -1.61 10.46 -12.93
CA HIS A 4 -1.93 9.11 -12.50
C HIS A 4 -0.70 8.18 -12.33
N ALA A 5 0.33 8.34 -13.16
CA ALA A 5 1.55 7.53 -13.06
C ALA A 5 2.37 7.87 -11.80
N ILE A 6 2.45 9.15 -11.45
CA ILE A 6 3.12 9.62 -10.22
C ILE A 6 2.36 9.12 -8.98
N ARG A 7 1.03 9.28 -8.98
CA ARG A 7 0.18 8.81 -7.89
C ARG A 7 0.30 7.29 -7.70
N ARG A 8 0.27 6.53 -8.79
CA ARG A 8 0.46 5.08 -8.75
C ARG A 8 1.81 4.70 -8.15
N GLY A 9 2.91 5.28 -8.65
CA GLY A 9 4.24 4.98 -8.15
C GLY A 9 4.39 5.29 -6.65
N SER A 10 3.85 6.43 -6.20
CA SER A 10 3.89 6.79 -4.78
C SER A 10 3.06 5.85 -3.91
N ILE A 11 1.84 5.50 -4.30
CA ILE A 11 1.00 4.55 -3.56
C ILE A 11 1.69 3.18 -3.48
N THR A 12 2.19 2.67 -4.61
CA THR A 12 2.87 1.36 -4.63
C THR A 12 4.12 1.36 -3.77
N HIS A 13 4.89 2.45 -3.75
CA HIS A 13 6.06 2.59 -2.89
C HIS A 13 5.69 2.54 -1.40
N PHE A 14 4.68 3.27 -0.95
CA PHE A 14 4.28 3.22 0.46
C PHE A 14 3.76 1.84 0.88
N LEU A 15 2.97 1.18 0.04
CA LEU A 15 2.48 -0.17 0.33
C LEU A 15 3.60 -1.22 0.37
N SER A 16 4.67 -1.06 -0.42
CA SER A 16 5.82 -1.98 -0.37
C SER A 16 6.70 -1.78 0.85
N GLN A 17 6.68 -0.58 1.45
CA GLN A 17 7.33 -0.27 2.74
C GLN A 17 6.47 -0.65 3.95
N ASP A 18 5.42 -1.45 3.72
CA ASP A 18 4.52 -1.96 4.74
C ASP A 18 3.80 -0.88 5.58
N VAL A 19 3.59 0.29 4.97
CA VAL A 19 2.73 1.31 5.55
C VAL A 19 1.28 0.82 5.50
N PRO A 20 0.53 0.87 6.61
CA PRO A 20 -0.86 0.42 6.64
C PRO A 20 -1.71 1.11 5.58
N VAL A 21 -2.63 0.35 4.97
CA VAL A 21 -3.47 0.80 3.85
C VAL A 21 -4.31 2.02 4.25
N GLU A 22 -4.74 2.08 5.51
CA GLU A 22 -5.47 3.19 6.11
C GLU A 22 -4.64 4.48 6.06
N ILE A 23 -3.37 4.42 6.47
CA ILE A 23 -2.45 5.57 6.48
C ILE A 23 -2.13 6.05 5.05
N VAL A 24 -1.93 5.11 4.11
CA VAL A 24 -1.72 5.46 2.69
C VAL A 24 -2.97 6.09 2.08
N GLY A 25 -4.15 5.57 2.42
CA GLY A 25 -5.45 6.09 1.97
C GLY A 25 -5.69 7.52 2.43
N ASP A 26 -5.50 7.79 3.72
CA ASP A 26 -5.64 9.12 4.30
C ASP A 26 -4.67 10.12 3.65
N ARG A 27 -3.41 9.72 3.46
CA ARG A 27 -2.38 10.57 2.84
C ARG A 27 -2.68 10.93 1.38
N MET A 28 -3.32 10.01 0.65
CA MET A 28 -3.53 10.14 -0.79
C MET A 28 -4.98 10.52 -1.15
N ASN A 29 -5.84 10.67 -0.14
CA ASN A 29 -7.29 10.84 -0.28
C ASN A 29 -7.90 9.75 -1.18
N VAL A 30 -7.73 8.49 -0.78
CA VAL A 30 -8.19 7.30 -1.50
C VAL A 30 -8.78 6.30 -0.52
N SER A 31 -9.94 5.73 -0.83
CA SER A 31 -10.53 4.69 0.00
C SER A 31 -9.77 3.36 -0.10
N ARG A 32 -9.90 2.53 0.93
CA ARG A 32 -9.33 1.18 0.96
C ARG A 32 -9.74 0.33 -0.24
N ASP A 33 -11.03 0.33 -0.60
CA ASP A 33 -11.53 -0.43 -1.76
C ASP A 33 -10.87 0.00 -3.07
N VAL A 34 -10.59 1.30 -3.24
CA VAL A 34 -9.92 1.82 -4.43
C VAL A 34 -8.43 1.46 -4.41
N LEU A 35 -7.78 1.47 -3.24
CA LEU A 35 -6.41 0.99 -3.09
C LEU A 35 -6.31 -0.49 -3.46
N ASP A 36 -7.13 -1.36 -2.86
CA ASP A 36 -7.12 -2.80 -3.13
C ASP A 36 -7.41 -3.12 -4.60
N LYS A 37 -8.38 -2.43 -5.22
CA LYS A 37 -8.76 -2.70 -6.61
C LYS A 37 -7.71 -2.21 -7.62
N HIS A 38 -7.13 -1.03 -7.40
CA HIS A 38 -6.40 -0.32 -8.46
C HIS A 38 -4.89 -0.21 -8.23
N TYR A 39 -4.42 -0.32 -6.99
CA TYR A 39 -3.06 0.02 -6.63
C TYR A 39 -2.32 -1.08 -5.86
N ASP A 40 -2.97 -1.74 -4.91
CA ASP A 40 -2.39 -2.88 -4.20
C ASP A 40 -2.37 -4.10 -5.14
N LYS A 41 -1.16 -4.60 -5.38
CA LYS A 41 -0.90 -5.79 -6.22
C LYS A 41 -0.24 -6.91 -5.44
N ARG A 42 -0.12 -6.76 -4.11
CA ARG A 42 0.44 -7.78 -3.22
C ARG A 42 -0.55 -8.93 -3.11
N SER A 43 -0.03 -10.16 -3.07
CA SER A 43 -0.83 -11.33 -2.71
C SER A 43 -1.16 -11.31 -1.21
N GLU A 44 -2.15 -12.09 -0.80
CA GLU A 44 -2.47 -12.26 0.61
C GLU A 44 -1.29 -12.83 1.41
N GLU A 45 -0.46 -13.67 0.80
CA GLU A 45 0.78 -14.20 1.37
C GLU A 45 1.81 -13.10 1.62
N VAL A 46 2.08 -12.24 0.63
CA VAL A 46 3.00 -11.09 0.79
C VAL A 46 2.50 -10.15 1.88
N LYS A 47 1.19 -9.85 1.92
CA LYS A 47 0.59 -9.04 3.00
C LYS A 47 0.76 -9.70 4.37
N LEU A 48 0.74 -11.03 4.44
CA LEU A 48 0.93 -11.78 5.68
C LEU A 48 2.38 -11.77 6.14
N GLU A 49 3.34 -12.00 5.24
CA GLU A 49 4.77 -11.93 5.55
C GLU A 49 5.18 -10.54 6.03
N GLN A 50 4.68 -9.51 5.37
CA GLN A 50 4.85 -8.12 5.78
C GLN A 50 4.37 -7.88 7.22
N ARG A 51 3.12 -8.27 7.53
CA ARG A 51 2.60 -8.20 8.91
C ARG A 51 3.45 -8.95 9.93
N ARG A 52 4.05 -10.09 9.56
CA ARG A 52 4.98 -10.83 10.43
C ARG A 52 6.27 -10.04 10.68
N GLY A 53 6.85 -9.45 9.64
CA GLY A 53 8.06 -8.63 9.76
C GLY A 53 7.92 -7.43 10.71
N TYR A 54 6.70 -6.88 10.87
CA TYR A 54 6.45 -5.85 11.88
C TYR A 54 6.52 -6.39 13.32
N LEU A 55 6.06 -7.62 13.55
CA LEU A 55 6.06 -8.27 14.88
C LEU A 55 7.46 -8.76 15.28
N ASP A 56 8.30 -9.13 14.32
CA ASP A 56 9.67 -9.59 14.57
C ASP A 56 10.64 -8.43 14.95
N ASN A 57 10.23 -7.18 14.75
CA ASN A 57 11.00 -5.97 15.05
C ASN A 57 10.51 -5.21 16.29
N VAL A 58 9.61 -5.81 17.09
CA VAL A 58 9.09 -5.29 18.37
C VAL A 58 9.62 -6.12 19.52
#